data_AF-A0A5N4A515-F1
#
_entry.id   AF-A0A5N4A515-F1
#
_cell.length_a   1.000
_cell.length_b   1.000
_cell.length_c   1.000
_cell.angle_alpha   90.00
_cell.angle_beta   90.00
_cell.angle_gamma   90.00
#
_symmetry.space_group_name_H-M   'P 1'
#
loop_
_entity.id
_entity.type
_entity.pdbx_description
1 polymer ?
#
loop_
_entity_poly.entity_id
_entity_poly.type
_entity_poly.pdbx_seq_one_letter_code
_entity_poly.pdbx_strand_id
1 'polypeptide(L)'
;MRYRFSKPIVQNLLHMFGHLIEPKTKRNKRIDGLTQLLITLRFYATGTYQRVIGDHINVNQSTACRVINRVTRHLARQRPNFINMPKNQDDILQVCRGFYRIRGFPKVIGAIDCTHIKIQSPGGNNAELYRNRKGFFSINVQAICDATLKIRHIISRWPGSVHDSTIFNDSPLIPEFEADQYGAGTYLLGDSGYACKKYLLTPFLNPRTPAEERYNRSHVATRNTIERTFGVLKRRFPCLFLGLRNTVHVCLMIIVACAVLHNIAIDSNDHLNEFFEDQGRAEDIPIAEGYRNENTSIRTALQNAYDVIQERLEIEYYDPPLGNMSCRNYKHNRTTAAFILTALVQYDVTEGDILTITGYKWLSNRYRLDILQFNMTVKDAIRFKYFDVDRMMHSCMKPPLELPIIKGVKYTLRDWVPNSTKFPPGLPEGRWKMTVRLSTSYGKHVMTTNWYCAVKYKLKMEWK
;
A
#
# COMPACT_ATOMS: atom_id res chain seq x y z
N MET A 1 0.19 -6.22 15.39
CA MET A 1 -1.16 -5.75 15.76
C MET A 1 -2.15 -6.14 14.64
N ARG A 2 -3.01 -7.16 14.82
CA ARG A 2 -3.78 -7.81 13.73
C ARG A 2 -4.94 -6.96 13.14
N TYR A 3 -5.45 -6.00 13.92
CA TYR A 3 -6.61 -5.17 13.56
C TYR A 3 -6.28 -3.67 13.50
N ARG A 4 -5.00 -3.30 13.73
CA ARG A 4 -4.49 -1.91 13.72
C ARG A 4 -5.21 -0.93 14.65
N PHE A 5 -5.90 -1.47 15.66
CA PHE A 5 -6.52 -0.77 16.77
C PHE A 5 -6.22 -1.50 18.07
N SER A 6 -6.11 -0.74 19.16
CA SER A 6 -6.07 -1.29 20.51
C SER A 6 -7.43 -1.87 20.92
N LYS A 7 -7.42 -2.82 21.87
CA LYS A 7 -8.65 -3.46 22.37
C LYS A 7 -9.67 -2.45 22.93
N PRO A 8 -9.27 -1.41 23.70
CA PRO A 8 -10.22 -0.40 24.20
C PRO A 8 -10.98 0.31 23.07
N ILE A 9 -10.32 0.60 21.95
CA ILE A 9 -10.98 1.29 20.82
C ILE A 9 -11.93 0.37 20.10
N VAL A 10 -11.58 -0.91 19.93
CA VAL A 10 -12.51 -1.89 19.36
C VAL A 10 -13.77 -2.00 20.24
N GLN A 11 -13.61 -1.96 21.57
CA GLN A 11 -14.74 -1.92 22.50
C GLN A 11 -15.54 -0.61 22.38
N ASN A 12 -14.87 0.55 22.26
CA ASN A 12 -15.55 1.83 22.05
C ASN A 12 -16.32 1.86 20.71
N LEU A 13 -15.72 1.37 19.63
CA LEU A 13 -16.38 1.21 18.33
C LEU A 13 -17.60 0.30 18.43
N LEU A 14 -17.52 -0.79 19.20
CA LEU A 14 -18.65 -1.67 19.46
C LEU A 14 -19.72 -0.97 20.30
N HIS A 15 -19.35 -0.15 21.27
CA HIS A 15 -20.32 0.63 22.05
C HIS A 15 -21.05 1.66 21.15
N MET A 16 -20.31 2.40 20.33
CA MET A 16 -20.87 3.41 19.43
C MET A 16 -21.72 2.80 18.30
N PHE A 17 -21.27 1.70 17.70
CA PHE A 17 -21.85 1.19 16.45
C PHE A 17 -22.48 -0.20 16.58
N GLY A 18 -22.34 -0.87 17.74
CA GLY A 18 -22.81 -2.23 17.98
C GLY A 18 -24.30 -2.39 17.66
N HIS A 19 -25.13 -1.48 18.15
CA HIS A 19 -26.57 -1.49 17.88
C HIS A 19 -26.93 -1.36 16.38
N LEU A 20 -26.06 -0.74 15.57
CA LEU A 20 -26.26 -0.58 14.12
C LEU A 20 -25.85 -1.83 13.33
N ILE A 21 -24.87 -2.58 13.83
CA ILE A 21 -24.31 -3.75 13.16
C ILE A 21 -24.91 -5.08 13.66
N GLU A 22 -25.56 -5.06 14.83
CA GLU A 22 -26.16 -6.26 15.42
C GLU A 22 -27.29 -6.82 14.51
N PRO A 23 -27.31 -8.13 14.23
CA PRO A 23 -28.36 -8.72 13.43
C PRO A 23 -29.71 -8.67 14.17
N LYS A 24 -30.73 -8.08 13.54
CA LYS A 24 -32.11 -8.09 14.04
C LYS A 24 -32.75 -9.49 14.11
N THR A 25 -32.12 -10.49 13.49
CA THR A 25 -32.65 -11.87 13.42
C THR A 25 -32.28 -12.69 14.66
N LYS A 26 -33.23 -13.51 15.13
CA LYS A 26 -33.05 -14.52 16.18
C LYS A 26 -32.67 -15.92 15.63
N ARG A 27 -32.32 -16.03 14.35
CA ARG A 27 -31.92 -17.32 13.73
C ARG A 27 -30.63 -17.88 14.35
N ASN A 28 -30.50 -19.20 14.37
CA ASN A 28 -29.31 -19.92 14.82
C ASN A 28 -28.07 -19.53 13.97
N LYS A 29 -26.89 -19.50 14.61
CA LYS A 29 -25.58 -19.14 14.00
C LYS A 29 -25.51 -17.73 13.40
N ARG A 30 -26.16 -16.74 14.02
CA ARG A 30 -25.97 -15.33 13.66
C ARG A 30 -24.55 -14.86 14.01
N ILE A 31 -23.99 -13.98 13.17
CA ILE A 31 -22.70 -13.32 13.45
C ILE A 31 -22.98 -12.08 14.29
N ASP A 32 -22.54 -12.10 15.54
CA ASP A 32 -22.67 -10.99 16.49
C ASP A 32 -21.93 -9.73 16.02
N GLY A 33 -22.32 -8.56 16.53
CA GLY A 33 -21.77 -7.27 16.14
C GLY A 33 -20.26 -7.17 16.31
N LEU A 34 -19.69 -7.76 17.37
CA LEU A 34 -18.24 -7.76 17.58
C LEU A 34 -17.53 -8.54 16.48
N THR A 35 -17.96 -9.77 16.19
CA THR A 35 -17.35 -10.57 15.10
C THR A 35 -17.47 -9.85 13.75
N GLN A 36 -18.60 -9.21 13.48
CA GLN A 36 -18.76 -8.42 12.26
C GLN A 36 -17.80 -7.25 12.16
N LEU A 37 -17.64 -6.50 13.25
CA LEU A 37 -16.69 -5.40 13.33
C LEU A 37 -15.27 -5.90 13.11
N LEU A 38 -14.90 -7.03 13.73
CA LEU A 38 -13.58 -7.64 13.59
C LEU A 38 -13.31 -8.12 12.16
N ILE A 39 -14.30 -8.71 11.46
CA ILE A 39 -14.21 -9.08 10.04
C ILE A 39 -13.83 -7.84 9.21
N THR A 40 -14.55 -6.73 9.39
CA THR A 40 -14.36 -5.50 8.62
C THR A 40 -13.05 -4.80 8.96
N LEU A 41 -12.70 -4.67 10.24
CA LEU A 41 -11.43 -4.08 10.66
C LEU A 41 -10.24 -4.88 10.14
N ARG A 42 -10.35 -6.21 10.13
CA ARG A 42 -9.32 -7.07 9.54
C ARG A 42 -9.18 -6.84 8.05
N PHE A 43 -10.28 -6.72 7.32
CA PHE A 43 -10.25 -6.37 5.90
C PHE A 43 -9.51 -5.06 5.64
N TYR A 44 -9.78 -4.02 6.42
CA TYR A 44 -9.07 -2.74 6.26
C TYR A 44 -7.59 -2.85 6.62
N ALA A 45 -7.27 -3.58 7.67
CA ALA A 45 -5.91 -3.75 8.20
C ALA A 45 -5.00 -4.59 7.29
N THR A 46 -5.55 -5.49 6.46
CA THR A 46 -4.76 -6.40 5.62
C THR A 46 -4.89 -6.13 4.13
N GLY A 47 -6.03 -5.61 3.66
CA GLY A 47 -6.32 -5.50 2.23
C GLY A 47 -6.35 -6.85 1.49
N THR A 48 -6.49 -7.97 2.22
CA THR A 48 -6.44 -9.32 1.66
C THR A 48 -7.78 -9.73 1.03
N TYR A 49 -7.77 -10.86 0.32
CA TYR A 49 -8.98 -11.46 -0.24
C TYR A 49 -10.02 -11.77 0.86
N GLN A 50 -11.28 -11.47 0.58
CA GLN A 50 -12.39 -11.72 1.50
C GLN A 50 -12.53 -13.21 1.88
N ARG A 51 -12.12 -14.14 1.00
CA ARG A 51 -12.08 -15.57 1.28
C ARG A 51 -11.16 -15.89 2.47
N VAL A 52 -9.93 -15.37 2.45
CA VAL A 52 -8.95 -15.55 3.54
C VAL A 52 -9.48 -15.00 4.87
N ILE A 53 -10.19 -13.87 4.84
CA ILE A 53 -10.80 -13.29 6.03
C ILE A 53 -11.95 -14.16 6.54
N GLY A 54 -12.74 -14.72 5.62
CA GLY A 54 -13.80 -15.66 5.93
C GLY A 54 -13.27 -16.93 6.58
N ASP A 55 -12.23 -17.54 6.01
CA ASP A 55 -11.59 -18.77 6.52
C ASP A 55 -11.06 -18.58 7.95
N HIS A 56 -10.52 -17.40 8.27
CA HIS A 56 -10.05 -17.11 9.63
C HIS A 56 -11.13 -17.06 10.70
N ILE A 57 -12.39 -16.83 10.32
CA ILE A 57 -13.54 -16.68 11.21
C ILE A 57 -14.57 -17.78 10.93
N ASN A 58 -14.22 -18.77 10.10
CA ASN A 58 -15.07 -19.87 9.64
C ASN A 58 -16.40 -19.40 9.03
N VAL A 59 -16.36 -18.35 8.20
CA VAL A 59 -17.52 -17.85 7.45
C VAL A 59 -17.27 -17.89 5.94
N ASN A 60 -18.30 -18.19 5.16
CA ASN A 60 -18.20 -18.17 3.70
C ASN A 60 -17.84 -16.76 3.19
N GLN A 61 -17.09 -16.66 2.09
CA GLN A 61 -16.73 -15.39 1.45
C GLN A 61 -17.94 -14.48 1.18
N SER A 62 -19.07 -15.04 0.75
CA SER A 62 -20.31 -14.28 0.52
C SER A 62 -20.83 -13.62 1.79
N THR A 63 -20.69 -14.29 2.93
CA THR A 63 -21.04 -13.75 4.24
C THR A 63 -20.05 -12.67 4.68
N ALA A 64 -18.74 -12.88 4.51
CA ALA A 64 -17.74 -11.84 4.77
C ALA A 64 -17.99 -10.59 3.92
N CYS A 65 -18.31 -10.73 2.63
CA CYS A 65 -18.66 -9.63 1.73
C CYS A 65 -19.87 -8.83 2.24
N ARG A 66 -20.96 -9.51 2.61
CA ARG A 66 -22.17 -8.86 3.15
C ARG A 66 -21.90 -8.13 4.45
N VAL A 67 -21.11 -8.73 5.34
CA VAL A 67 -20.72 -8.13 6.63
C VAL A 67 -19.87 -6.88 6.41
N ILE A 68 -18.82 -6.97 5.58
CA ILE A 68 -17.96 -5.83 5.24
C ILE A 68 -18.81 -4.69 4.70
N ASN A 69 -19.61 -4.94 3.66
CA ASN A 69 -20.45 -3.91 3.07
C ASN A 69 -21.43 -3.29 4.07
N ARG A 70 -22.04 -4.08 4.96
CA ARG A 70 -22.94 -3.57 5.99
C ARG A 70 -22.20 -2.66 6.97
N VAL A 71 -21.14 -3.14 7.60
CA VAL A 71 -20.38 -2.38 8.62
C VAL A 71 -19.77 -1.13 7.98
N THR A 72 -19.17 -1.24 6.80
CA THR A 72 -18.61 -0.12 6.04
C THR A 72 -19.65 0.97 5.81
N ARG A 73 -20.87 0.61 5.38
CA ARG A 73 -21.95 1.57 5.18
C ARG A 73 -22.31 2.32 6.46
N HIS A 74 -22.41 1.62 7.59
CA HIS A 74 -22.73 2.24 8.87
C HIS A 74 -21.61 3.18 9.33
N LEU A 75 -20.34 2.79 9.18
CA LEU A 75 -19.20 3.64 9.50
C LEU A 75 -19.14 4.88 8.58
N ALA A 76 -19.34 4.72 7.28
CA ALA A 76 -19.31 5.83 6.32
C ALA A 76 -20.41 6.87 6.59
N ARG A 77 -21.59 6.42 7.05
CA ARG A 77 -22.69 7.31 7.46
C ARG A 77 -22.36 8.21 8.65
N GLN A 78 -21.32 7.88 9.41
CA GLN A 78 -20.86 8.70 10.54
C GLN A 78 -19.93 9.84 10.11
N ARG A 79 -19.66 10.00 8.81
CA ARG A 79 -18.88 11.13 8.27
C ARG A 79 -19.29 12.48 8.90
N PRO A 80 -20.57 12.87 8.98
CA PRO A 80 -20.97 14.16 9.55
C PRO A 80 -20.69 14.31 11.06
N ASN A 81 -20.43 13.21 11.78
CA ASN A 81 -20.14 13.25 13.21
C ASN A 81 -18.63 13.37 13.47
N PHE A 82 -17.79 12.83 12.58
CA PHE A 82 -16.34 12.74 12.81
C PHE A 82 -15.49 13.59 11.86
N ILE A 83 -16.01 14.00 10.71
CA ILE A 83 -15.28 14.77 9.68
C ILE A 83 -16.04 16.07 9.43
N ASN A 84 -15.61 17.14 10.10
CA ASN A 84 -16.18 18.46 9.99
C ASN A 84 -15.09 19.51 9.97
N MET A 85 -15.30 20.56 9.17
CA MET A 85 -14.57 21.82 9.31
C MET A 85 -14.93 22.46 10.65
N PRO A 86 -13.99 23.19 11.29
CA PRO A 86 -14.28 23.88 12.54
C PRO A 86 -15.33 24.97 12.31
N LYS A 87 -16.35 25.03 13.17
CA LYS A 87 -17.48 25.95 13.01
C LYS A 87 -17.42 27.13 13.98
N ASN A 88 -17.03 26.85 15.21
CA ASN A 88 -17.00 27.86 16.26
C ASN A 88 -15.68 28.64 16.20
N GLN A 89 -15.71 29.90 16.61
CA GLN A 89 -14.53 30.77 16.57
C GLN A 89 -13.35 30.19 17.37
N ASP A 90 -13.63 29.58 18.52
CA ASP A 90 -12.60 28.94 19.33
C ASP A 90 -11.94 27.76 18.62
N ASP A 91 -12.72 26.91 17.94
CA ASP A 91 -12.19 25.78 17.19
C ASP A 91 -11.33 26.25 16.02
N ILE A 92 -11.77 27.28 15.30
CA ILE A 92 -11.02 27.90 14.21
C ILE A 92 -9.68 28.43 14.75
N LEU A 93 -9.70 29.17 15.86
CA LEU A 93 -8.49 29.70 16.49
C LEU A 93 -7.56 28.58 16.95
N GLN A 94 -8.08 27.48 17.51
CA GLN A 94 -7.27 26.34 17.92
C GLN A 94 -6.58 25.69 16.73
N VAL A 95 -7.28 25.47 15.61
CA VAL A 95 -6.70 24.92 14.39
C VAL A 95 -5.61 25.83 13.83
N CYS A 96 -5.89 27.14 13.74
CA CYS A 96 -4.92 28.15 13.31
C CYS A 96 -3.64 28.16 14.19
N ARG A 97 -3.80 28.11 15.51
CA ARG A 97 -2.67 28.01 16.46
C ARG A 97 -1.89 26.72 16.26
N GLY A 98 -2.57 25.60 16.00
CA GLY A 98 -1.95 24.31 15.70
C GLY A 98 -1.00 24.39 14.51
N PHE A 99 -1.45 24.99 13.40
CA PHE A 99 -0.59 25.18 12.22
C PHE A 99 0.53 26.19 12.43
N TYR A 100 0.24 27.29 13.15
CA TYR A 100 1.25 28.30 13.48
C TYR A 100 2.43 27.69 14.24
N ARG A 101 2.19 26.73 15.13
CA ARG A 101 3.25 26.04 15.89
C ARG A 101 4.19 25.19 15.03
N ILE A 102 3.82 24.80 13.81
CA ILE A 102 4.66 23.97 12.94
C ILE A 102 5.82 24.78 12.37
N ARG A 103 5.53 25.89 11.69
CA ARG A 103 6.55 26.74 11.06
C ARG A 103 6.18 28.23 10.99
N GLY A 104 5.34 28.70 11.91
CA GLY A 104 4.97 30.11 12.03
C GLY A 104 4.05 30.62 10.92
N PHE A 105 3.40 29.75 10.14
CA PHE A 105 2.48 30.17 9.09
C PHE A 105 1.14 30.61 9.74
N PRO A 106 0.75 31.90 9.64
CA PRO A 106 -0.41 32.41 10.34
C PRO A 106 -1.74 32.04 9.66
N LYS A 107 -2.80 31.98 10.46
CA LYS A 107 -4.21 31.86 10.00
C LYS A 107 -4.51 30.69 9.06
N VAL A 108 -3.79 29.58 9.18
CA VAL A 108 -4.06 28.37 8.38
C VAL A 108 -5.14 27.53 9.06
N ILE A 109 -6.21 27.20 8.33
CA ILE A 109 -7.29 26.32 8.82
C ILE A 109 -7.18 24.88 8.32
N GLY A 110 -6.36 24.65 7.29
CA GLY A 110 -6.17 23.30 6.77
C GLY A 110 -5.09 23.21 5.71
N ALA A 111 -4.49 22.03 5.59
CA ALA A 111 -3.70 21.65 4.44
C ALA A 111 -4.55 20.77 3.51
N ILE A 112 -4.55 21.09 2.21
CA ILE A 112 -5.37 20.42 1.21
C ILE A 112 -4.51 19.72 0.18
N ASP A 113 -4.88 18.49 -0.14
CA ASP A 113 -4.22 17.71 -1.19
C ASP A 113 -5.12 16.55 -1.65
N CYS A 114 -4.72 15.95 -2.76
CA CYS A 114 -5.37 14.78 -3.33
C CYS A 114 -4.54 13.52 -3.15
N THR A 115 -5.22 12.37 -3.06
CA THR A 115 -4.55 11.07 -3.04
C THR A 115 -5.30 10.06 -3.90
N HIS A 116 -4.55 9.33 -4.71
CA HIS A 116 -5.11 8.23 -5.49
C HIS A 116 -5.24 6.98 -4.62
N ILE A 117 -6.45 6.42 -4.60
CA ILE A 117 -6.76 5.10 -4.03
C ILE A 117 -6.92 4.11 -5.17
N LYS A 118 -6.03 3.12 -5.24
CA LYS A 118 -6.03 2.11 -6.31
C LYS A 118 -7.30 1.27 -6.25
N ILE A 119 -7.90 1.02 -7.40
CA ILE A 119 -9.05 0.13 -7.55
C ILE A 119 -8.78 -0.89 -8.66
N GLN A 120 -9.51 -2.00 -8.64
CA GLN A 120 -9.64 -2.86 -9.81
C GLN A 120 -10.38 -2.10 -10.91
N SER A 121 -10.06 -2.41 -12.18
CA SER A 121 -10.80 -1.85 -13.32
C SER A 121 -12.31 -2.04 -13.10
N PRO A 122 -13.11 -0.96 -13.15
CA PRO A 122 -14.56 -1.07 -12.97
C PRO A 122 -15.23 -1.77 -14.17
N GLY A 123 -14.51 -1.97 -15.28
CA GLY A 123 -15.05 -2.53 -16.51
C GLY A 123 -16.01 -1.58 -17.24
N GLY A 124 -16.45 -1.99 -18.42
CA GLY A 124 -17.37 -1.22 -19.26
C GLY A 124 -16.75 0.02 -19.92
N ASN A 125 -17.57 0.77 -20.64
CA ASN A 125 -17.15 1.89 -21.51
C ASN A 125 -16.48 3.04 -20.74
N ASN A 126 -16.77 3.17 -19.45
CA ASN A 126 -16.28 4.28 -18.61
C ASN A 126 -15.06 3.91 -17.76
N ALA A 127 -14.45 2.73 -17.97
CA ALA A 127 -13.32 2.28 -17.16
C ALA A 127 -12.10 3.21 -17.27
N GLU A 128 -11.86 3.76 -18.46
CA GLU A 128 -10.73 4.66 -18.73
C GLU A 128 -10.82 5.98 -17.96
N LEU A 129 -12.02 6.42 -17.55
CA LEU A 129 -12.16 7.59 -16.66
C LEU A 129 -11.45 7.36 -15.32
N TYR A 130 -11.32 6.12 -14.87
CA TYR A 130 -10.66 5.82 -13.61
C TYR A 130 -9.15 5.67 -13.77
N ARG A 131 -8.61 5.65 -14.99
CA ARG A 131 -7.17 5.56 -15.23
C ARG A 131 -6.52 6.91 -14.92
N ASN A 132 -5.56 6.90 -14.01
CA ASN A 132 -4.79 8.09 -13.70
C ASN A 132 -3.60 8.28 -14.64
N ARG A 133 -2.92 9.42 -14.51
CA ARG A 133 -1.68 9.75 -15.24
C ARG A 133 -0.53 8.74 -15.05
N LYS A 134 -0.59 7.88 -14.03
CA LYS A 134 0.38 6.81 -13.74
C LYS A 134 -0.04 5.45 -14.31
N GLY A 135 -1.06 5.42 -15.17
CA GLY A 135 -1.49 4.23 -15.90
C GLY A 135 -2.34 3.22 -15.13
N PHE A 136 -2.69 3.46 -13.86
CA PHE A 136 -3.52 2.55 -13.07
C PHE A 136 -4.90 3.12 -12.73
N PHE A 137 -5.86 2.23 -12.52
CA PHE A 137 -7.23 2.61 -12.12
C PHE A 137 -7.27 3.05 -10.66
N SER A 138 -7.84 4.23 -10.41
CA SER A 138 -7.94 4.79 -9.08
C SER A 138 -9.16 5.68 -8.91
N ILE A 139 -9.49 5.93 -7.65
CA ILE A 139 -10.37 7.02 -7.22
C ILE A 139 -9.46 8.14 -6.74
N ASN A 140 -9.66 9.36 -7.25
CA ASN A 140 -8.97 10.54 -6.77
C ASN A 140 -9.73 11.11 -5.56
N VAL A 141 -9.06 11.17 -4.41
CA VAL A 141 -9.66 11.57 -3.13
C VAL A 141 -9.00 12.85 -2.64
N GLN A 142 -9.77 13.94 -2.58
CA GLN A 142 -9.32 15.18 -1.97
C GLN A 142 -9.63 15.16 -0.47
N ALA A 143 -8.67 15.59 0.34
CA ALA A 143 -8.90 15.77 1.77
C ALA A 143 -8.28 17.08 2.26
N ILE A 144 -8.88 17.61 3.32
CA ILE A 144 -8.32 18.69 4.14
C ILE A 144 -8.03 18.11 5.51
N CYS A 145 -6.82 18.33 6.02
CA CYS A 145 -6.47 17.94 7.40
C CYS A 145 -6.09 19.17 8.23
N ASP A 146 -6.11 19.01 9.55
CA ASP A 146 -5.52 19.98 10.47
C ASP A 146 -4.08 19.60 10.88
N ALA A 147 -3.48 20.42 11.74
CA ALA A 147 -2.13 20.22 12.27
C ALA A 147 -1.95 18.93 13.09
N THR A 148 -3.04 18.34 13.59
CA THR A 148 -3.05 17.09 14.36
C THR A 148 -3.23 15.85 13.48
N LEU A 149 -3.25 16.04 12.15
CA LEU A 149 -3.53 15.02 11.14
C LEU A 149 -4.99 14.55 11.13
N LYS A 150 -5.91 15.27 11.78
CA LYS A 150 -7.34 14.97 11.74
C LYS A 150 -7.91 15.42 10.41
N ILE A 151 -8.68 14.56 9.76
CA ILE A 151 -9.32 14.85 8.47
C ILE A 151 -10.54 15.73 8.75
N ARG A 152 -10.54 16.97 8.26
CA ARG A 152 -11.61 17.96 8.45
C ARG A 152 -12.60 17.96 7.29
N HIS A 153 -12.14 17.60 6.10
CA HIS A 153 -13.00 17.42 4.93
C HIS A 153 -12.48 16.30 4.02
N ILE A 154 -13.40 15.61 3.34
CA ILE A 154 -13.06 14.57 2.37
C ILE A 154 -14.07 14.53 1.22
N ILE A 155 -13.55 14.46 -0.01
CA ILE A 155 -14.29 14.22 -1.25
C ILE A 155 -13.67 12.99 -1.92
N SER A 156 -14.43 11.91 -2.03
CA SER A 156 -13.96 10.66 -2.63
C SER A 156 -14.64 10.29 -3.93
N ARG A 157 -15.46 11.17 -4.54
CA ARG A 157 -16.37 10.82 -5.66
C ARG A 157 -15.75 10.86 -7.06
N TRP A 158 -14.47 11.18 -7.17
CA TRP A 158 -13.86 11.52 -8.47
C TRP A 158 -13.07 10.36 -9.09
N PRO A 159 -13.22 10.11 -10.40
CA PRO A 159 -12.37 9.18 -11.14
C PRO A 159 -10.90 9.60 -11.13
N GLY A 160 -10.00 8.63 -11.29
CA GLY A 160 -8.55 8.83 -11.25
C GLY A 160 -7.98 9.73 -12.35
N SER A 161 -8.71 9.96 -13.45
CA SER A 161 -8.27 10.88 -14.51
C SER A 161 -8.46 12.36 -14.17
N VAL A 162 -9.28 12.68 -13.17
CA VAL A 162 -9.68 14.05 -12.85
C VAL A 162 -8.57 14.77 -12.08
N HIS A 163 -8.25 16.00 -12.52
CA HIS A 163 -7.25 16.86 -11.90
C HIS A 163 -7.71 17.41 -10.55
N ASP A 164 -6.76 17.63 -9.66
CA ASP A 164 -6.98 18.07 -8.28
C ASP A 164 -7.68 19.43 -8.20
N SER A 165 -7.33 20.35 -9.12
CA SER A 165 -7.97 21.65 -9.26
C SER A 165 -9.45 21.55 -9.64
N THR A 166 -9.83 20.60 -10.50
CA THR A 166 -11.24 20.34 -10.86
C THR A 166 -12.03 19.87 -9.64
N ILE A 167 -11.45 18.98 -8.83
CA ILE A 167 -12.09 18.49 -7.60
C ILE A 167 -12.31 19.63 -6.60
N PHE A 168 -11.31 20.51 -6.48
CA PHE A 168 -11.43 21.68 -5.60
C PHE A 168 -12.50 22.65 -6.08
N ASN A 169 -12.56 22.95 -7.39
CA ASN A 169 -13.55 23.87 -7.94
C ASN A 169 -15.00 23.37 -7.81
N ASP A 170 -15.22 22.06 -7.68
CA ASP A 170 -16.53 21.45 -7.38
C ASP A 170 -16.73 21.18 -5.87
N SER A 171 -15.82 21.68 -5.02
CA SER A 171 -15.93 21.47 -3.57
C SER A 171 -17.08 22.27 -2.98
N PRO A 172 -17.94 21.66 -2.15
CA PRO A 172 -19.02 22.37 -1.47
C PRO A 172 -18.53 23.39 -0.45
N LEU A 173 -17.22 23.39 -0.13
CA LEU A 173 -16.63 24.35 0.81
C LEU A 173 -16.31 25.70 0.17
N ILE A 174 -16.26 25.81 -1.17
CA ILE A 174 -15.90 27.08 -1.84
C ILE A 174 -16.81 28.23 -1.40
N PRO A 175 -18.16 28.09 -1.41
CA PRO A 175 -19.05 29.15 -0.97
C PRO A 175 -18.82 29.57 0.50
N GLU A 176 -18.44 28.63 1.37
CA GLU A 176 -18.18 28.89 2.79
C GLU A 176 -16.90 29.73 2.97
N PHE A 177 -15.86 29.45 2.18
CA PHE A 177 -14.63 30.25 2.15
C PHE A 177 -14.83 31.63 1.49
N GLU A 178 -15.66 31.73 0.46
CA GLU A 178 -15.97 33.00 -0.21
C GLU A 178 -16.82 33.93 0.66
N ALA A 179 -17.65 33.35 1.54
CA ALA A 179 -18.44 34.09 2.52
C ALA A 179 -17.68 34.37 3.84
N ASP A 180 -16.36 34.13 3.90
CA ASP A 180 -15.52 34.31 5.09
C ASP A 180 -16.07 33.63 6.36
N GLN A 181 -16.77 32.49 6.23
CA GLN A 181 -17.37 31.77 7.37
C GLN A 181 -16.32 31.28 8.38
N TYR A 182 -15.08 31.11 7.92
CA TYR A 182 -13.93 30.69 8.73
C TYR A 182 -13.10 31.88 9.26
N GLY A 183 -13.64 33.09 9.16
CA GLY A 183 -12.98 34.34 9.50
C GLY A 183 -12.14 34.92 8.35
N ALA A 184 -12.10 36.25 8.32
CA ALA A 184 -11.40 36.98 7.27
C ALA A 184 -9.88 36.72 7.30
N GLY A 185 -9.35 36.39 6.12
CA GLY A 185 -7.94 36.08 5.93
C GLY A 185 -7.52 34.74 6.54
N THR A 186 -8.42 33.76 6.57
CA THR A 186 -8.12 32.37 6.91
C THR A 186 -7.81 31.58 5.64
N TYR A 187 -6.78 30.72 5.69
CA TYR A 187 -6.21 30.10 4.50
C TYR A 187 -6.15 28.58 4.54
N LEU A 188 -6.39 27.95 3.39
CA LEU A 188 -5.92 26.61 3.07
C LEU A 188 -4.53 26.66 2.43
N LEU A 189 -3.70 25.65 2.68
CA LEU A 189 -2.43 25.47 1.98
C LEU A 189 -2.52 24.32 0.98
N GLY A 190 -2.40 24.64 -0.31
CA GLY A 190 -2.41 23.68 -1.43
C GLY A 190 -1.05 23.56 -2.11
N ASP A 191 -0.88 22.56 -3.00
CA ASP A 191 0.31 22.47 -3.85
C ASP A 191 0.24 23.46 -5.01
N SER A 192 1.29 23.45 -5.83
CA SER A 192 1.36 24.24 -7.06
C SER A 192 0.37 23.81 -8.15
N GLY A 193 -0.33 22.68 -7.98
CA GLY A 193 -1.37 22.22 -8.91
C GLY A 193 -2.69 22.97 -8.74
N TYR A 194 -2.86 23.69 -7.63
CA TYR A 194 -4.00 24.57 -7.41
C TYR A 194 -3.73 25.99 -7.88
N ALA A 195 -4.79 26.70 -8.26
CA ALA A 195 -4.72 28.14 -8.45
C ALA A 195 -4.66 28.85 -7.08
N CYS A 196 -3.78 29.85 -6.96
CA CYS A 196 -3.74 30.71 -5.79
C CYS A 196 -5.03 31.55 -5.72
N LYS A 197 -5.69 31.57 -4.56
CA LYS A 197 -6.92 32.32 -4.27
C LYS A 197 -6.82 33.02 -2.93
N LYS A 198 -7.77 33.93 -2.63
CA LYS A 198 -7.87 34.64 -1.34
C LYS A 198 -7.88 33.70 -0.12
N TYR A 199 -8.40 32.49 -0.28
CA TYR A 199 -8.55 31.47 0.77
C TYR A 199 -7.70 30.20 0.52
N LEU A 200 -6.93 30.14 -0.58
CA LEU A 200 -6.07 28.99 -0.91
C LEU A 200 -4.71 29.48 -1.38
N LEU A 201 -3.70 29.26 -0.55
CA LEU A 201 -2.33 29.69 -0.81
C LEU A 201 -1.49 28.54 -1.35
N THR A 202 -0.74 28.84 -2.41
CA THR A 202 0.16 27.90 -3.10
C THR A 202 1.61 28.42 -3.04
N PRO A 203 2.62 27.56 -3.19
CA PRO A 203 4.02 27.98 -3.13
C PRO A 203 4.39 28.81 -4.37
N PHE A 204 5.33 29.74 -4.22
CA PHE A 204 5.97 30.39 -5.37
C PHE A 204 6.78 29.34 -6.16
N LEU A 205 6.55 29.22 -7.46
CA LEU A 205 7.26 28.25 -8.30
C LEU A 205 8.76 28.58 -8.43
N ASN A 206 9.07 29.87 -8.56
CA ASN A 206 10.43 30.37 -8.76
C ASN A 206 10.70 31.50 -7.75
N PRO A 207 10.99 31.20 -6.47
CA PRO A 207 11.31 32.22 -5.48
C PRO A 207 12.62 32.92 -5.86
N ARG A 208 12.61 34.25 -5.88
CA ARG A 208 13.76 35.11 -6.23
C ARG A 208 14.21 35.99 -5.07
N THR A 209 13.34 36.22 -4.08
CA THR A 209 13.64 37.05 -2.91
C THR A 209 13.75 36.22 -1.64
N PRO A 210 14.53 36.68 -0.63
CA PRO A 210 14.58 36.02 0.68
C PRO A 210 13.22 35.89 1.37
N ALA A 211 12.29 36.81 1.08
CA ALA A 211 10.93 36.79 1.59
C ALA A 211 10.11 35.64 0.97
N GLU A 212 10.18 35.45 -0.36
CA GLU A 212 9.53 34.34 -1.07
C GLU A 212 10.10 32.98 -0.63
N GLU A 213 11.41 32.89 -0.42
CA GLU A 213 12.05 31.69 0.12
C GLU A 213 11.58 31.38 1.54
N ARG A 214 11.43 32.39 2.40
CA ARG A 214 10.92 32.22 3.76
C ARG A 214 9.45 31.77 3.73
N TYR A 215 8.63 32.36 2.87
CA TYR A 215 7.26 31.95 2.64
C TYR A 215 7.20 30.48 2.19
N ASN A 216 7.93 30.10 1.15
CA ASN A 216 7.93 28.72 0.64
C ASN A 216 8.40 27.71 1.68
N ARG A 217 9.45 28.02 2.44
CA ARG A 217 9.93 27.16 3.54
C ARG A 217 8.83 26.93 4.59
N SER A 218 8.10 27.98 4.98
CA SER A 218 7.02 27.87 5.95
C SER A 218 5.80 27.14 5.36
N HIS A 219 5.43 27.46 4.11
CA HIS A 219 4.33 26.84 3.37
C HIS A 219 4.53 25.33 3.24
N VAL A 220 5.65 24.89 2.67
CA VAL A 220 5.96 23.47 2.41
C VAL A 220 5.97 22.67 3.72
N ALA A 221 6.63 23.19 4.76
CA ALA A 221 6.69 22.52 6.06
C ALA A 221 5.29 22.36 6.70
N THR A 222 4.44 23.39 6.59
CA THR A 222 3.10 23.40 7.15
C THR A 222 2.15 22.50 6.36
N ARG A 223 2.21 22.56 5.01
CA ARG A 223 1.41 21.73 4.09
C ARG A 223 1.77 20.25 4.21
N ASN A 224 3.00 19.87 4.51
CA ASN A 224 3.42 18.46 4.71
C ASN A 224 2.54 17.67 5.70
N THR A 225 1.77 18.34 6.57
CA THR A 225 0.74 17.70 7.39
C THR A 225 -0.26 16.86 6.60
N ILE A 226 -0.69 17.27 5.39
CA ILE A 226 -1.65 16.48 4.59
C ILE A 226 -1.01 15.21 4.02
N GLU A 227 0.24 15.29 3.58
CA GLU A 227 1.00 14.14 3.08
C GLU A 227 1.25 13.13 4.21
N ARG A 228 1.61 13.63 5.40
CA ARG A 228 1.71 12.82 6.63
C ARG A 228 0.36 12.18 6.97
N THR A 229 -0.74 12.91 6.86
CA THR A 229 -2.09 12.37 7.10
C THR A 229 -2.41 11.21 6.17
N PHE A 230 -2.15 11.35 4.86
CA PHE A 230 -2.32 10.25 3.91
C PHE A 230 -1.40 9.06 4.20
N GLY A 231 -0.16 9.32 4.60
CA GLY A 231 0.79 8.31 5.03
C GLY A 231 0.27 7.49 6.21
N VAL A 232 -0.20 8.16 7.27
CA VAL A 232 -0.81 7.51 8.45
C VAL A 232 -2.06 6.72 8.06
N LEU A 233 -2.96 7.33 7.28
CA LEU A 233 -4.22 6.72 6.85
C LEU A 233 -3.97 5.42 6.07
N LYS A 234 -3.08 5.45 5.08
CA LYS A 234 -2.74 4.29 4.22
C LYS A 234 -1.96 3.21 4.97
N ARG A 235 -1.13 3.57 5.96
CA ARG A 235 -0.46 2.58 6.83
C ARG A 235 -1.42 1.92 7.80
N ARG A 236 -2.37 2.67 8.38
CA ARG A 236 -3.42 2.12 9.25
C ARG A 236 -4.36 1.21 8.48
N PHE A 237 -4.70 1.58 7.26
CA PHE A 237 -5.60 0.84 6.38
C PHE A 237 -4.93 0.44 5.07
N PRO A 238 -4.08 -0.60 5.07
CA PRO A 238 -3.38 -1.07 3.87
C PRO A 238 -4.29 -1.39 2.68
N CYS A 239 -5.59 -1.67 2.89
CA CYS A 239 -6.54 -1.81 1.79
C CYS A 239 -6.57 -0.59 0.84
N LEU A 240 -6.34 0.62 1.37
CA LEU A 240 -6.28 1.87 0.60
C LEU A 240 -5.00 2.03 -0.23
N PHE A 241 -3.93 1.32 0.15
CA PHE A 241 -2.64 1.33 -0.54
C PHE A 241 -2.51 0.19 -1.55
N LEU A 242 -2.84 -1.04 -1.13
CA LEU A 242 -2.71 -2.25 -1.95
C LEU A 242 -3.69 -2.28 -3.13
N GLY A 243 -4.86 -1.68 -2.94
CA GLY A 243 -5.90 -1.53 -3.94
C GLY A 243 -7.16 -2.32 -3.61
N LEU A 244 -8.30 -1.71 -3.91
CA LEU A 244 -9.62 -2.26 -3.61
C LEU A 244 -10.15 -3.05 -4.81
N ARG A 245 -10.65 -4.25 -4.54
CA ARG A 245 -11.23 -5.17 -5.55
C ARG A 245 -12.75 -5.23 -5.50
N ASN A 246 -13.34 -4.19 -4.90
CA ASN A 246 -14.77 -4.06 -4.73
C ASN A 246 -15.35 -3.23 -5.89
N THR A 247 -16.68 -3.22 -6.01
CA THR A 247 -17.34 -2.27 -6.91
C THR A 247 -17.01 -0.84 -6.50
N VAL A 248 -16.98 0.09 -7.46
CA VAL A 248 -16.63 1.50 -7.21
C VAL A 248 -17.43 2.07 -6.03
N HIS A 249 -18.74 1.85 -6.00
CA HIS A 249 -19.61 2.32 -4.92
C HIS A 249 -19.16 1.83 -3.53
N VAL A 250 -18.74 0.57 -3.42
CA VAL A 250 -18.21 0.03 -2.16
C VAL A 250 -16.85 0.63 -1.83
N CYS A 251 -15.98 0.82 -2.83
CA CYS A 251 -14.69 1.50 -2.64
C CYS A 251 -14.87 2.91 -2.05
N LEU A 252 -15.83 3.69 -2.55
CA LEU A 252 -16.17 5.01 -2.01
C LEU A 252 -16.52 4.94 -0.52
N MET A 253 -17.39 4.00 -0.14
CA MET A 253 -17.78 3.82 1.25
C MET A 253 -16.60 3.37 2.13
N ILE A 254 -15.72 2.50 1.62
CA ILE A 254 -14.52 2.06 2.34
C ILE A 254 -13.60 3.24 2.64
N ILE A 255 -13.36 4.11 1.65
CA ILE A 255 -12.51 5.30 1.80
C ILE A 255 -13.04 6.20 2.92
N VAL A 256 -14.34 6.52 2.89
CA VAL A 256 -14.97 7.37 3.91
C VAL A 256 -14.97 6.70 5.28
N ALA A 257 -15.28 5.39 5.35
CA ALA A 257 -15.25 4.65 6.61
C ALA A 257 -13.85 4.62 7.23
N CYS A 258 -12.80 4.46 6.43
CA CYS A 258 -11.42 4.52 6.90
C CYS A 258 -11.05 5.92 7.42
N ALA A 259 -11.50 6.98 6.75
CA ALA A 259 -11.29 8.35 7.21
C ALA A 259 -12.00 8.63 8.56
N VAL A 260 -13.23 8.13 8.73
CA VAL A 260 -13.95 8.20 10.02
C VAL A 260 -13.18 7.47 11.11
N LEU A 261 -12.76 6.23 10.86
CA LEU A 261 -11.99 5.43 11.81
C LEU A 261 -10.63 6.05 12.14
N HIS A 262 -9.99 6.74 11.19
CA HIS A 262 -8.76 7.50 11.42
C HIS A 262 -8.96 8.63 12.42
N ASN A 263 -10.03 9.42 12.26
CA ASN A 263 -10.35 10.49 13.20
C ASN A 263 -10.71 9.96 14.59
N ILE A 264 -11.46 8.85 14.68
CA ILE A 264 -11.73 8.19 15.96
C ILE A 264 -10.42 7.75 16.64
N ALA A 265 -9.45 7.25 15.87
CA ALA A 265 -8.15 6.88 16.40
C ALA A 265 -7.39 8.10 16.96
N ILE A 266 -7.39 9.23 16.24
CA ILE A 266 -6.77 10.47 16.68
C ILE A 266 -7.44 10.99 17.96
N ASP A 267 -8.76 11.05 17.99
CA ASP A 267 -9.52 11.53 19.16
C ASP A 267 -9.34 10.63 20.39
N SER A 268 -9.03 9.35 20.17
CA SER A 268 -8.73 8.37 21.23
C SER A 268 -7.24 8.29 21.58
N ASN A 269 -6.39 9.15 21.01
CA ASN A 269 -4.93 9.16 21.18
C ASN A 269 -4.26 7.81 20.83
N ASP A 270 -4.86 7.06 19.90
CA ASP A 270 -4.38 5.76 19.43
C ASP A 270 -3.43 5.93 18.28
N HIS A 271 -2.21 6.33 18.57
CA HIS A 271 -1.20 6.48 17.54
C HIS A 271 -0.67 5.10 17.14
N LEU A 272 -0.42 4.90 15.84
CA LEU A 272 0.38 3.76 15.42
C LEU A 272 1.80 3.99 15.97
N ASN A 273 2.29 3.12 16.85
CA ASN A 273 3.58 3.23 17.54
C ASN A 273 4.82 3.34 16.62
N GLU A 274 4.66 3.29 15.30
CA GLU A 274 5.74 3.28 14.30
C GLU A 274 6.13 4.69 13.80
N PHE A 275 5.67 5.77 14.44
CA PHE A 275 5.97 7.17 14.03
C PHE A 275 6.98 7.92 14.93
N PHE A 276 7.42 7.33 16.05
CA PHE A 276 8.25 8.04 17.04
C PHE A 276 9.76 7.83 16.94
N GLU A 277 10.28 7.00 16.02
CA GLU A 277 11.74 6.76 15.91
C GLU A 277 12.50 7.71 14.97
N ASP A 278 11.89 8.80 14.48
CA ASP A 278 12.62 9.83 13.70
C ASP A 278 12.42 11.26 14.24
N GLN A 279 12.07 11.36 15.53
CA GLN A 279 12.05 12.62 16.27
C GLN A 279 13.13 12.59 17.36
N GLY A 280 14.38 12.83 16.98
CA GLY A 280 15.47 12.90 17.94
C GLY A 280 16.86 12.89 17.33
N ARG A 281 17.20 13.96 16.60
CA ARG A 281 18.53 14.58 16.48
C ARG A 281 18.46 15.71 15.46
N ALA A 282 18.06 16.88 15.94
CA ALA A 282 18.69 18.10 15.45
C ALA A 282 20.13 18.05 15.98
N GLU A 283 21.03 17.40 15.26
CA GLU A 283 22.46 17.59 15.49
C GLU A 283 22.83 18.92 14.81
N ASP A 284 23.29 19.86 15.62
CA ASP A 284 24.03 21.03 15.20
C ASP A 284 25.16 20.61 14.26
N ILE A 285 25.05 20.96 12.97
CA ILE A 285 26.16 20.86 12.03
C ILE A 285 26.83 22.24 11.98
N PRO A 286 28.15 22.33 12.27
CA PRO A 286 28.88 23.59 12.22
C PRO A 286 28.79 24.24 10.84
N ILE A 287 28.72 25.56 10.83
CA ILE A 287 28.81 26.40 9.63
C ILE A 287 30.15 26.09 8.95
N ALA A 288 30.11 25.31 7.87
CA ALA A 288 31.18 25.22 6.90
C ALA A 288 30.72 25.96 5.64
N GLU A 289 31.41 27.07 5.36
CA GLU A 289 31.20 27.91 4.21
C GLU A 289 31.34 27.12 2.90
N GLY A 290 30.39 27.36 1.99
CA GLY A 290 30.62 27.18 0.56
C GLY A 290 30.50 25.77 0.00
N TYR A 291 29.30 25.19 -0.07
CA TYR A 291 28.90 24.34 -1.21
C TYR A 291 27.39 24.47 -1.48
N ARG A 292 27.05 24.67 -2.76
CA ARG A 292 25.73 25.03 -3.27
C ARG A 292 24.62 24.07 -2.89
N ASN A 293 23.50 24.67 -2.44
CA ASN A 293 22.19 24.06 -2.28
C ASN A 293 21.52 23.81 -3.65
N GLU A 294 21.44 22.54 -4.08
CA GLU A 294 20.53 22.13 -5.16
C GLU A 294 19.73 20.83 -4.86
N ASN A 295 20.05 20.06 -3.81
CA ASN A 295 19.59 18.65 -3.76
C ASN A 295 18.29 18.31 -3.03
N THR A 296 17.55 19.27 -2.46
CA THR A 296 16.31 18.95 -1.72
C THR A 296 15.03 19.22 -2.52
N SER A 297 15.01 20.26 -3.35
CA SER A 297 13.88 20.51 -4.27
C SER A 297 13.95 19.58 -5.49
N ILE A 298 15.16 19.25 -5.95
CA ILE A 298 15.41 18.30 -7.03
C ILE A 298 14.97 16.88 -6.64
N ARG A 299 15.24 16.39 -5.42
CA ARG A 299 14.76 15.06 -5.01
C ARG A 299 13.23 14.92 -5.04
N THR A 300 12.51 15.95 -4.64
CA THR A 300 11.03 15.93 -4.59
C THR A 300 10.40 16.22 -5.95
N ALA A 301 11.03 17.04 -6.79
CA ALA A 301 10.60 17.31 -8.17
C ALA A 301 10.94 16.15 -9.12
N LEU A 302 12.12 15.53 -8.99
CA LEU A 302 12.51 14.34 -9.77
C LEU A 302 11.61 13.14 -9.44
N GLN A 303 11.21 12.93 -8.18
CA GLN A 303 10.28 11.85 -7.81
C GLN A 303 8.93 11.94 -8.54
N ASN A 304 8.56 13.13 -9.02
CA ASN A 304 7.29 13.40 -9.71
C ASN A 304 7.42 13.53 -11.23
N ALA A 305 8.64 13.61 -11.78
CA ALA A 305 8.91 13.74 -13.22
C ALA A 305 9.24 12.40 -13.90
N TYR A 306 9.68 11.40 -13.15
CA TYR A 306 9.99 10.06 -13.66
C TYR A 306 8.79 9.11 -13.51
N ASP A 307 8.48 8.36 -14.57
CA ASP A 307 7.76 7.11 -14.38
C ASP A 307 8.71 6.14 -13.66
N VAL A 308 8.30 5.65 -12.49
CA VAL A 308 8.96 4.51 -11.85
C VAL A 308 8.55 3.27 -12.62
N ILE A 309 9.21 3.05 -13.76
CA ILE A 309 9.14 1.78 -14.47
C ILE A 309 10.09 0.82 -13.72
N GLN A 310 9.54 -0.32 -13.27
CA GLN A 310 10.29 -1.37 -12.58
C GLN A 310 11.24 -2.05 -13.56
N GLU A 311 12.39 -1.47 -13.84
CA GLU A 311 13.13 -1.91 -15.03
C GLU A 311 14.21 -2.95 -14.79
N ARG A 312 14.67 -3.18 -13.55
CA ARG A 312 15.54 -4.34 -13.32
C ARG A 312 15.58 -4.76 -11.87
N LEU A 313 15.41 -6.06 -11.67
CA LEU A 313 15.65 -6.78 -10.44
C LEU A 313 17.11 -7.25 -10.44
N GLU A 314 17.97 -6.68 -9.60
CA GLU A 314 19.31 -7.24 -9.38
C GLU A 314 19.22 -8.38 -8.36
N ILE A 315 19.16 -9.61 -8.87
CA ILE A 315 19.12 -10.83 -8.06
C ILE A 315 20.54 -11.29 -7.78
N GLU A 316 20.96 -11.15 -6.53
CA GLU A 316 22.13 -11.89 -6.02
C GLU A 316 21.67 -13.26 -5.54
N TYR A 317 22.05 -14.31 -6.26
CA TYR A 317 21.79 -15.70 -5.87
C TYR A 317 22.82 -16.18 -4.87
N TYR A 318 22.37 -16.72 -3.74
CA TYR A 318 23.24 -17.43 -2.80
C TYR A 318 22.93 -18.92 -2.81
N ASP A 319 24.00 -19.74 -2.77
CA ASP A 319 24.00 -21.18 -2.99
C ASP A 319 22.88 -21.92 -2.22
N PRO A 320 22.08 -22.77 -2.90
CA PRO A 320 21.04 -23.55 -2.26
C PRO A 320 21.64 -24.79 -1.56
N PRO A 321 21.37 -25.01 -0.26
CA PRO A 321 21.55 -26.32 0.32
C PRO A 321 20.46 -27.25 -0.23
N LEU A 322 20.79 -28.06 -1.22
CA LEU A 322 19.92 -29.10 -1.78
C LEU A 322 19.98 -30.33 -0.87
N GLY A 323 19.22 -30.32 0.22
CA GLY A 323 19.29 -31.37 1.24
C GLY A 323 18.82 -32.76 0.78
N ASN A 324 17.82 -32.85 -0.11
CA ASN A 324 17.14 -34.12 -0.42
C ASN A 324 17.02 -34.43 -1.92
N MET A 325 17.89 -33.88 -2.76
CA MET A 325 18.11 -34.36 -4.12
C MET A 325 19.57 -34.79 -4.21
N SER A 326 19.91 -35.91 -4.85
CA SER A 326 21.32 -36.20 -5.14
C SER A 326 21.78 -35.29 -6.28
N CYS A 327 21.96 -34.02 -5.94
CA CYS A 327 22.52 -33.01 -6.82
C CYS A 327 24.03 -33.14 -6.77
N ARG A 328 24.62 -33.71 -7.83
CA ARG A 328 26.08 -33.92 -7.88
C ARG A 328 26.84 -32.67 -8.30
N ASN A 329 26.26 -31.87 -9.21
CA ASN A 329 26.92 -30.73 -9.84
C ASN A 329 25.97 -29.54 -9.91
N TYR A 330 25.92 -28.74 -8.84
CA TYR A 330 25.34 -27.40 -8.87
C TYR A 330 26.46 -26.38 -8.99
N LYS A 331 26.39 -25.50 -10.00
CA LYS A 331 27.31 -24.38 -10.17
C LYS A 331 26.54 -23.18 -10.70
N HIS A 332 26.61 -22.06 -9.96
CA HIS A 332 26.17 -20.76 -10.45
C HIS A 332 27.38 -20.01 -11.03
N ASN A 333 27.34 -19.71 -12.32
CA ASN A 333 28.38 -18.92 -12.96
C ASN A 333 28.10 -17.42 -12.72
N ARG A 334 28.87 -16.79 -11.83
CA ARG A 334 28.70 -15.36 -11.50
C ARG A 334 28.94 -14.43 -12.69
N THR A 335 29.74 -14.84 -13.69
CA THR A 335 30.05 -14.03 -14.87
C THR A 335 28.90 -14.03 -15.88
N THR A 336 28.23 -15.17 -16.06
CA THR A 336 27.12 -15.31 -17.03
C THR A 336 25.73 -15.33 -16.39
N ALA A 337 25.65 -15.29 -15.05
CA ALA A 337 24.44 -15.48 -14.24
C ALA A 337 23.66 -16.77 -14.57
N ALA A 338 24.35 -17.77 -15.13
CA ALA A 338 23.76 -19.02 -15.58
C ALA A 338 23.81 -20.10 -14.49
N PHE A 339 22.73 -20.88 -14.41
CA PHE A 339 22.65 -22.06 -13.57
C PHE A 339 22.99 -23.32 -14.33
N ILE A 340 23.85 -24.13 -13.70
CA ILE A 340 24.07 -25.51 -14.09
C ILE A 340 23.67 -26.39 -12.92
N LEU A 341 22.69 -27.27 -13.14
CA LEU A 341 22.18 -28.19 -12.13
C LEU A 341 22.08 -29.58 -12.73
N THR A 342 22.66 -30.57 -12.08
CA THR A 342 22.45 -31.99 -12.43
C THR A 342 21.77 -32.70 -11.28
N ALA A 343 20.54 -33.15 -11.50
CA ALA A 343 19.71 -33.78 -10.49
C ALA A 343 19.25 -35.18 -10.94
N LEU A 344 19.34 -36.15 -10.03
CA LEU A 344 18.66 -37.43 -10.16
C LEU A 344 17.33 -37.36 -9.42
N VAL A 345 16.24 -37.63 -10.12
CA VAL A 345 14.91 -37.57 -9.53
C VAL A 345 14.59 -38.92 -8.88
N GLN A 346 14.24 -38.92 -7.59
CA GLN A 346 14.01 -40.14 -6.81
C GLN A 346 12.54 -40.58 -6.74
N TYR A 347 11.61 -39.76 -7.23
CA TYR A 347 10.17 -39.98 -7.20
C TYR A 347 9.52 -39.49 -8.48
N ASP A 348 8.46 -40.17 -8.93
CA ASP A 348 7.66 -39.67 -10.05
C ASP A 348 6.91 -38.40 -9.63
N VAL A 349 6.94 -37.36 -10.47
CA VAL A 349 6.23 -36.10 -10.22
C VAL A 349 5.18 -35.90 -11.31
N THR A 350 3.93 -35.78 -10.90
CA THR A 350 2.76 -35.67 -11.76
C THR A 350 2.22 -34.23 -11.80
N GLU A 351 1.38 -33.92 -12.79
CA GLU A 351 0.72 -32.62 -12.92
C GLU A 351 -0.09 -32.20 -11.67
N GLY A 352 -0.65 -33.17 -10.95
CA GLY A 352 -1.49 -32.96 -9.77
C GLY A 352 -0.74 -32.77 -8.46
N ASP A 353 0.59 -32.90 -8.47
CA ASP A 353 1.40 -32.70 -7.26
C ASP A 353 1.45 -31.23 -6.87
N ILE A 354 1.70 -30.95 -5.59
CA ILE A 354 1.59 -29.62 -5.01
C ILE A 354 2.97 -29.00 -4.83
N LEU A 355 3.16 -27.85 -5.49
CA LEU A 355 4.28 -26.96 -5.29
C LEU A 355 3.89 -25.83 -4.33
N THR A 356 4.61 -25.74 -3.21
CA THR A 356 4.48 -24.66 -2.24
C THR A 356 5.71 -23.76 -2.32
N ILE A 357 5.52 -22.48 -2.66
CA ILE A 357 6.58 -21.46 -2.68
C ILE A 357 6.33 -20.51 -1.52
N THR A 358 7.30 -20.38 -0.62
CA THR A 358 7.21 -19.51 0.57
C THR A 358 8.36 -18.51 0.59
N GLY A 359 8.05 -17.23 0.68
CA GLY A 359 9.03 -16.14 0.76
C GLY A 359 9.22 -15.64 2.18
N TYR A 360 10.47 -15.58 2.62
CA TYR A 360 10.88 -15.01 3.90
C TYR A 360 11.73 -13.77 3.63
N LYS A 361 11.36 -12.64 4.22
CA LYS A 361 12.12 -11.40 4.13
C LYS A 361 13.12 -11.30 5.27
N TRP A 362 14.33 -10.85 4.97
CA TRP A 362 15.33 -10.53 5.98
C TRP A 362 14.93 -9.25 6.73
N LEU A 363 14.67 -9.39 8.02
CA LEU A 363 14.28 -8.28 8.91
C LEU A 363 15.01 -8.46 10.24
N SER A 364 15.74 -7.43 10.69
CA SER A 364 16.40 -7.39 12.02
C SER A 364 17.22 -8.66 12.31
N ASN A 365 18.19 -8.96 11.45
CA ASN A 365 19.11 -10.11 11.55
C ASN A 365 18.49 -11.51 11.46
N ARG A 366 17.25 -11.65 10.97
CA ARG A 366 16.65 -12.97 10.71
C ARG A 366 15.67 -12.96 9.53
N TYR A 367 15.54 -14.10 8.85
CA TYR A 367 14.47 -14.30 7.89
C TYR A 367 13.13 -14.53 8.60
N ARG A 368 12.12 -13.73 8.27
CA ARG A 368 10.74 -13.86 8.78
C ARG A 368 9.79 -14.10 7.61
N LEU A 369 8.79 -14.95 7.82
CA LEU A 369 7.76 -15.21 6.82
C LEU A 369 7.09 -13.89 6.45
N ASP A 370 7.05 -13.58 5.16
CA ASP A 370 6.40 -12.39 4.63
C ASP A 370 5.19 -12.81 3.76
N ILE A 371 4.46 -11.85 3.20
CA ILE A 371 3.15 -12.00 2.52
C ILE A 371 3.15 -13.00 1.32
N LEU A 372 4.31 -13.54 0.95
CA LEU A 372 4.48 -14.43 -0.19
C LEU A 372 4.38 -15.91 0.22
N GLN A 373 3.19 -16.49 0.07
CA GLN A 373 3.00 -17.94 0.08
C GLN A 373 2.07 -18.35 -1.06
N PHE A 374 2.59 -19.16 -1.98
CA PHE A 374 1.83 -19.74 -3.07
C PHE A 374 1.75 -21.25 -2.90
N ASN A 375 0.54 -21.79 -2.99
CA ASN A 375 0.31 -23.22 -3.11
C ASN A 375 -0.36 -23.44 -4.47
N MET A 376 0.27 -24.21 -5.35
CA MET A 376 -0.23 -24.46 -6.70
C MET A 376 0.10 -25.87 -7.15
N THR A 377 -0.62 -26.37 -8.16
CA THR A 377 -0.29 -27.65 -8.79
C THR A 377 0.99 -27.51 -9.62
N VAL A 378 1.71 -28.61 -9.89
CA VAL A 378 2.88 -28.59 -10.78
C VAL A 378 2.49 -28.09 -12.18
N LYS A 379 1.29 -28.43 -12.65
CA LYS A 379 0.72 -27.90 -13.90
C LYS A 379 0.60 -26.38 -13.92
N ASP A 380 0.07 -25.80 -12.85
CA ASP A 380 -0.06 -24.35 -12.71
C ASP A 380 1.30 -23.67 -12.49
N ALA A 381 2.25 -24.36 -11.86
CA ALA A 381 3.61 -23.87 -11.66
C ALA A 381 4.39 -23.72 -12.97
N ILE A 382 4.21 -24.63 -13.93
CA ILE A 382 4.81 -24.51 -15.26
C ILE A 382 4.24 -23.32 -16.02
N ARG A 383 2.93 -23.10 -15.91
CA ARG A 383 2.23 -21.94 -16.51
C ARG A 383 2.37 -20.66 -15.69
N PHE A 384 3.11 -20.71 -14.59
CA PHE A 384 3.28 -19.57 -13.72
C PHE A 384 4.11 -18.52 -14.44
N LYS A 385 3.53 -17.33 -14.63
CA LYS A 385 4.12 -16.22 -15.40
C LYS A 385 5.48 -15.74 -14.84
N TYR A 386 5.81 -16.16 -13.62
CA TYR A 386 7.00 -15.75 -12.88
C TYR A 386 8.07 -16.85 -12.90
N PHE A 387 9.34 -16.47 -12.89
CA PHE A 387 10.52 -17.36 -12.94
C PHE A 387 10.81 -18.04 -14.28
N ASP A 388 10.07 -17.79 -15.37
CA ASP A 388 10.40 -18.31 -16.71
C ASP A 388 10.57 -19.84 -16.77
N VAL A 389 9.76 -20.55 -15.98
CA VAL A 389 9.84 -22.01 -15.78
C VAL A 389 9.67 -22.77 -17.09
N ASP A 390 8.77 -22.32 -17.97
CA ASP A 390 8.53 -22.94 -19.27
C ASP A 390 9.80 -23.02 -20.15
N ARG A 391 10.56 -21.91 -20.23
CA ARG A 391 11.85 -21.87 -20.94
C ARG A 391 12.89 -22.77 -20.29
N MET A 392 12.91 -22.80 -18.95
CA MET A 392 13.81 -23.68 -18.19
C MET A 392 13.61 -25.15 -18.58
N MET A 393 12.34 -25.59 -18.61
CA MET A 393 11.94 -26.99 -18.80
C MET A 393 12.21 -27.49 -20.22
N HIS A 394 11.93 -26.66 -21.23
CA HIS A 394 11.98 -27.08 -22.64
C HIS A 394 13.31 -26.75 -23.33
N SER A 395 14.00 -25.66 -22.96
CA SER A 395 15.21 -25.19 -23.67
C SER A 395 16.52 -25.42 -22.91
N CYS A 396 16.46 -25.50 -21.57
CA CYS A 396 17.66 -25.54 -20.73
C CYS A 396 17.91 -26.92 -20.10
N MET A 397 16.95 -27.84 -20.13
CA MET A 397 17.04 -29.17 -19.52
C MET A 397 17.40 -30.25 -20.54
N LYS A 398 18.26 -31.20 -20.14
CA LYS A 398 18.59 -32.42 -20.89
C LYS A 398 18.40 -33.67 -20.02
N PRO A 399 17.55 -34.64 -20.40
CA PRO A 399 16.57 -34.53 -21.50
C PRO A 399 15.54 -33.41 -21.24
N PRO A 400 14.83 -32.91 -22.28
CA PRO A 400 13.71 -31.99 -22.09
C PRO A 400 12.74 -32.54 -21.05
N LEU A 401 12.28 -31.69 -20.14
CA LEU A 401 11.49 -32.12 -19.00
C LEU A 401 10.01 -32.11 -19.37
N GLU A 402 9.48 -33.29 -19.73
CA GLU A 402 8.05 -33.51 -19.91
C GLU A 402 7.43 -34.09 -18.64
N LEU A 403 6.15 -33.78 -18.39
CA LEU A 403 5.41 -34.39 -17.28
C LEU A 403 4.77 -35.71 -17.73
N PRO A 404 4.77 -36.76 -16.88
CA PRO A 404 5.33 -36.79 -15.53
C PRO A 404 6.86 -36.88 -15.52
N ILE A 405 7.49 -36.28 -14.51
CA ILE A 405 8.94 -36.40 -14.30
C ILE A 405 9.22 -37.84 -13.87
N ILE A 406 10.07 -38.53 -14.63
CA ILE A 406 10.30 -39.97 -14.46
C ILE A 406 11.38 -40.21 -13.40
N LYS A 407 11.07 -41.07 -12.42
CA LYS A 407 12.02 -41.55 -11.41
C LYS A 407 13.23 -42.23 -12.06
N GLY A 408 14.43 -41.95 -11.53
CA GLY A 408 15.67 -42.56 -11.97
C GLY A 408 16.31 -41.89 -13.20
N VAL A 409 15.61 -40.95 -13.84
CA VAL A 409 16.17 -40.16 -14.94
C VAL A 409 17.03 -39.03 -14.37
N LYS A 410 18.20 -38.85 -14.99
CA LYS A 410 19.14 -37.77 -14.66
C LYS A 410 18.83 -36.57 -15.55
N TYR A 411 18.35 -35.49 -14.93
CA TYR A 411 18.10 -34.23 -15.62
C TYR A 411 19.24 -33.25 -15.39
N THR A 412 19.67 -32.61 -16.47
CA THR A 412 20.75 -31.62 -16.46
C THR A 412 20.23 -30.29 -16.98
N LEU A 413 20.12 -29.29 -16.10
CA LEU A 413 19.91 -27.89 -16.45
C LEU A 413 21.24 -27.27 -16.85
N ARG A 414 21.28 -26.60 -18.01
CA ARG A 414 22.43 -25.79 -18.45
C ARG A 414 21.94 -24.43 -18.96
N ASP A 415 22.76 -23.41 -18.73
CA ASP A 415 22.62 -22.07 -19.32
C ASP A 415 21.29 -21.38 -19.04
N TRP A 416 20.61 -21.77 -17.95
CA TRP A 416 19.38 -21.11 -17.56
C TRP A 416 19.69 -19.80 -16.82
N VAL A 417 19.15 -18.70 -17.34
CA VAL A 417 19.22 -17.37 -16.74
C VAL A 417 17.79 -16.92 -16.44
N PRO A 418 17.40 -16.81 -15.16
CA PRO A 418 16.03 -16.44 -14.81
C PRO A 418 15.74 -15.01 -15.25
N ASN A 419 14.57 -14.80 -15.85
CA ASN A 419 14.19 -13.47 -16.30
C ASN A 419 13.87 -12.55 -15.11
N SER A 420 14.76 -11.59 -14.86
CA SER A 420 14.66 -10.60 -13.78
C SER A 420 13.38 -9.75 -13.81
N THR A 421 12.68 -9.64 -14.95
CA THR A 421 11.40 -8.89 -15.06
C THR A 421 10.18 -9.72 -14.69
N LYS A 422 10.33 -11.04 -14.53
CA LYS A 422 9.24 -11.98 -14.26
C LYS A 422 9.22 -12.42 -12.79
N PHE A 423 8.97 -11.47 -11.87
CA PHE A 423 8.73 -11.75 -10.44
C PHE A 423 7.34 -11.32 -9.98
N PRO A 424 6.77 -11.93 -8.92
CA PRO A 424 5.48 -11.54 -8.38
C PRO A 424 5.45 -10.03 -8.06
N PRO A 425 4.45 -9.28 -8.57
CA PRO A 425 4.38 -7.84 -8.36
C PRO A 425 4.15 -7.53 -6.88
N GLY A 426 4.89 -6.54 -6.37
CA GLY A 426 4.76 -6.07 -4.99
C GLY A 426 5.67 -6.76 -3.97
N LEU A 427 6.70 -7.50 -4.40
CA LEU A 427 7.72 -8.08 -3.51
C LEU A 427 8.69 -7.00 -2.98
N PRO A 428 8.62 -6.55 -1.71
CA PRO A 428 9.44 -5.44 -1.23
C PRO A 428 10.95 -5.58 -1.48
N GLU A 429 11.67 -4.46 -1.62
CA GLU A 429 13.14 -4.49 -1.64
C GLU A 429 13.72 -5.13 -0.37
N GLY A 430 14.86 -5.78 -0.55
CA GLY A 430 15.62 -6.42 0.53
C GLY A 430 16.14 -7.80 0.17
N ARG A 431 16.70 -8.48 1.17
CA ARG A 431 17.15 -9.87 1.03
C ARG A 431 15.99 -10.82 1.31
N TRP A 432 15.85 -11.82 0.46
CA TRP A 432 14.78 -12.81 0.51
C TRP A 432 15.36 -14.20 0.56
N LYS A 433 14.66 -15.08 1.27
CA LYS A 433 14.82 -16.52 1.23
C LYS A 433 13.52 -17.10 0.68
N MET A 434 13.59 -17.76 -0.46
CA MET A 434 12.48 -18.44 -1.11
C MET A 434 12.63 -19.93 -0.85
N THR A 435 11.65 -20.53 -0.20
CA THR A 435 11.58 -21.96 0.03
C THR A 435 10.58 -22.57 -0.93
N VAL A 436 11.05 -23.46 -1.79
CA VAL A 436 10.20 -24.26 -2.68
C VAL A 436 10.09 -25.66 -2.08
N ARG A 437 8.86 -26.09 -1.80
CA ARG A 437 8.54 -27.43 -1.31
C ARG A 437 7.64 -28.12 -2.34
N LEU A 438 8.07 -29.29 -2.80
CA LEU A 438 7.26 -30.17 -3.62
C LEU A 438 6.73 -31.30 -2.74
N SER A 439 5.43 -31.53 -2.80
CA SER A 439 4.76 -32.65 -2.14
C SER A 439 3.86 -33.34 -3.16
N THR A 440 3.73 -34.67 -3.07
CA THR A 440 2.80 -35.40 -3.93
C THR A 440 1.35 -35.00 -3.64
N SER A 441 0.45 -35.27 -4.57
CA SER A 441 -1.00 -35.06 -4.42
C SER A 441 -1.59 -35.73 -3.16
N TYR A 442 -0.97 -36.81 -2.68
CA TYR A 442 -1.33 -37.51 -1.43
C TYR A 442 -0.61 -36.98 -0.18
N GLY A 443 0.10 -35.85 -0.27
CA GLY A 443 0.73 -35.17 0.87
C GLY A 443 2.12 -35.66 1.27
N LYS A 444 2.75 -36.55 0.48
CA LYS A 444 4.12 -37.03 0.76
C LYS A 444 5.14 -35.98 0.33
N HIS A 445 6.06 -35.62 1.21
CA HIS A 445 7.16 -34.69 0.88
C HIS A 445 8.10 -35.32 -0.16
N VAL A 446 8.39 -34.57 -1.24
CA VAL A 446 9.30 -35.00 -2.32
C VAL A 446 10.62 -34.26 -2.21
N MET A 447 10.58 -32.93 -2.14
CA MET A 447 11.79 -32.12 -2.01
C MET A 447 11.52 -30.78 -1.33
N THR A 448 12.56 -30.21 -0.74
CA THR A 448 12.57 -28.80 -0.36
C THR A 448 13.90 -28.19 -0.73
N THR A 449 13.85 -27.04 -1.39
CA THR A 449 15.02 -26.25 -1.75
C THR A 449 14.83 -24.82 -1.28
N ASN A 450 15.92 -24.20 -0.83
CA ASN A 450 15.94 -22.82 -0.37
C ASN A 450 16.84 -22.02 -1.30
N TRP A 451 16.30 -20.93 -1.86
CA TRP A 451 17.04 -20.00 -2.69
C TRP A 451 17.09 -18.66 -1.97
N TYR A 452 18.20 -17.97 -2.10
CA TYR A 452 18.31 -16.62 -1.57
C TYR A 452 18.43 -15.66 -2.75
N CYS A 453 17.68 -14.58 -2.70
CA CYS A 453 17.73 -13.51 -3.68
C CYS A 453 17.80 -12.16 -2.98
N ALA A 454 18.59 -11.23 -3.51
CA ALA A 454 18.40 -9.82 -3.24
C ALA A 454 17.37 -9.26 -4.23
N VAL A 455 16.44 -8.47 -3.75
CA VAL A 455 15.51 -7.69 -4.57
C VAL A 455 15.96 -6.24 -4.43
N LYS A 456 16.57 -5.71 -5.48
CA LYS A 456 16.84 -4.28 -5.64
C LYS A 456 16.08 -3.80 -6.86
N TYR A 457 15.34 -2.70 -6.74
CA TYR A 457 14.78 -2.03 -7.88
C TYR A 457 15.78 -1.00 -8.38
N LYS A 458 16.17 -1.11 -9.65
CA LYS A 458 16.92 -0.04 -10.31
C LYS A 458 15.92 0.98 -10.84
N LEU A 459 15.99 2.20 -10.31
CA LEU A 459 15.27 3.34 -10.85
C LEU A 459 15.93 3.68 -12.19
N LYS A 460 15.27 3.42 -13.32
CA LYS A 460 15.69 4.03 -14.58
C LYS A 460 15.03 5.41 -14.66
N MET A 461 15.87 6.42 -14.80
CA MET A 461 15.43 7.78 -15.06
C MET A 461 15.27 7.92 -16.57
N GLU A 462 14.10 7.59 -17.12
CA GLU A 462 13.77 8.00 -18.49
C GLU A 462 13.13 9.40 -18.45
N TRP A 463 13.72 10.31 -19.22
CA TRP A 463 13.13 11.63 -19.45
C TRP A 463 11.89 11.48 -20.34
N LYS A 464 10.86 12.28 -20.03
CA LYS A 464 9.68 12.44 -20.89
C LYS A 464 10.03 12.93 -22.27
#